data_AF-A0A1V3Q9L5-F1
#
_entry.id   AF-A0A1V3Q9L5-F1
#
_cell.length_a   1.000
_cell.length_b   1.000
_cell.length_c   1.000
_cell.angle_alpha   90.00
_cell.angle_beta   90.00
_cell.angle_gamma   90.00
#
_symmetry.space_group_name_H-M   'P 1'
#
loop_
_entity.id
_entity.type
_entity.pdbx_description
1 polymer ?
#
loop_
_entity_poly.entity_id
_entity_poly.type
_entity_poly.pdbx_seq_one_letter_code
_entity_poly.pdbx_strand_id
1 'polypeptide(L)' 'MDMSFDFQPVYPHHDLLVEIGEVEMAMDHLNDYADDDRDSLQPDLESRMQSLLEALDHLAI' A
#
# COMPACT_ATOMS: atom_id res chain seq x y z
N MET A 1 6.26 4.22 32.57
CA MET A 1 7.04 3.86 31.38
C MET A 1 6.62 4.82 30.31
N ASP A 2 7.41 5.87 30.11
CA ASP A 2 7.16 6.91 29.12
C ASP A 2 7.66 6.37 27.78
N MET A 3 6.73 5.91 26.93
CA MET A 3 7.04 5.52 25.56
C MET A 3 6.91 6.76 24.68
N SER A 4 7.78 7.74 24.92
CA SER A 4 8.02 8.83 23.98
C SER A 4 8.76 8.24 22.78
N PHE A 5 8.02 7.62 21.85
CA PHE A 5 8.55 7.31 20.54
C PHE A 5 8.77 8.64 19.83
N ASP A 6 10.01 9.12 19.86
CA ASP A 6 10.46 10.27 19.08
C ASP A 6 10.46 9.87 17.61
N PHE A 7 9.30 10.08 17.04
CA PHE A 7 8.89 9.75 15.70
C PHE A 7 9.22 10.91 14.75
N GLN A 8 10.50 11.30 14.69
CA GLN A 8 11.01 12.16 13.60
C GLN A 8 11.37 11.29 12.38
N PRO A 9 11.62 11.88 11.19
CA PRO A 9 10.88 11.72 9.93
C PRO A 9 11.08 10.38 9.18
N VAL A 10 11.12 9.24 9.87
CA VAL A 10 11.34 7.90 9.27
C VAL A 10 10.09 7.37 8.54
N TYR A 11 8.97 8.10 8.64
CA TYR A 11 7.66 7.62 8.23
C TYR A 11 7.35 7.47 6.75
N PRO A 12 7.98 8.18 5.80
CA PRO A 12 7.57 8.04 4.40
C PRO A 12 7.74 6.60 3.91
N HIS A 13 8.81 5.92 4.32
CA HIS A 13 9.08 4.55 3.92
C HIS A 13 8.18 3.54 4.66
N HIS A 14 7.98 3.71 5.97
CA HIS A 14 7.10 2.84 6.75
C HIS A 14 5.63 2.94 6.29
N ASP A 15 5.14 4.16 6.06
CA ASP A 15 3.76 4.39 5.65
C ASP A 15 3.49 3.83 4.26
N LEU A 16 4.45 3.96 3.33
CA LEU A 16 4.38 3.31 2.02
C LEU A 16 4.33 1.78 2.13
N LEU A 17 5.12 1.17 3.01
CA LEU A 17 5.08 -0.27 3.24
C LEU A 17 3.72 -0.72 3.82
N VAL A 18 3.12 0.09 4.70
CA VAL A 18 1.78 -0.18 5.24
C VAL A 18 0.73 -0.08 4.13
N GLU A 19 0.75 0.98 3.32
CA GLU A 19 -0.20 1.13 2.20
C GLU A 19 -0.05 0.02 1.15
N ILE A 20 1.18 -0.43 0.85
CA ILE A 20 1.42 -1.59 -0.02
C ILE A 20 0.72 -2.83 0.55
N GLY A 21 0.90 -3.13 1.84
CA GLY A 21 0.24 -4.27 2.48
C GLY A 21 -1.29 -4.17 2.47
N GLU A 22 -1.86 -2.97 2.63
CA GLU A 22 -3.31 -2.76 2.52
C GLU A 22 -3.84 -3.01 1.11
N VAL A 23 -3.10 -2.58 0.08
CA VAL A 23 -3.47 -2.84 -1.32
C VAL A 23 -3.36 -4.33 -1.66
N GLU A 24 -2.33 -5.03 -1.17
CA GLU A 24 -2.21 -6.49 -1.33
C GLU A 24 -3.40 -7.24 -0.71
N MET A 25 -3.79 -6.89 0.53
CA MET A 25 -4.96 -7.49 1.17
C MET A 25 -6.25 -7.16 0.42
N ALA A 26 -6.39 -5.94 -0.11
CA ALA A 26 -7.55 -5.55 -0.90
C ALA A 26 -7.64 -6.34 -2.22
N MET A 27 -6.51 -6.58 -2.89
CA MET A 27 -6.45 -7.42 -4.10
C MET A 27 -6.78 -8.88 -3.80
N ASP A 28 -6.26 -9.43 -2.70
CA ASP A 28 -6.54 -10.81 -2.28
C ASP A 28 -8.02 -10.99 -1.97
N HIS A 29 -8.62 -10.04 -1.26
CA HIS A 29 -10.07 -10.01 -1.02
C HIS A 29 -10.87 -9.88 -2.32
N LEU A 30 -10.43 -9.05 -3.28
CA LEU A 30 -11.12 -8.89 -4.56
C LEU A 30 -11.15 -10.15 -5.41
N ASN A 31 -10.17 -11.03 -5.24
CA ASN A 31 -10.11 -12.32 -5.90
C ASN A 31 -11.22 -13.28 -5.41
N ASP A 32 -11.79 -13.04 -4.23
CA ASP A 32 -12.91 -13.80 -3.65
C ASP A 32 -14.30 -13.25 -4.04
N TYR A 33 -14.39 -12.05 -4.63
CA TYR A 33 -15.65 -11.42 -5.07
C TYR A 33 -15.96 -11.69 -6.55
N ALA A 34 -17.21 -11.43 -6.96
CA ALA A 34 -17.73 -11.73 -8.29
C ALA A 34 -16.94 -11.01 -9.40
N ASP A 35 -16.78 -11.70 -10.55
CA ASP A 35 -15.92 -11.28 -11.68
C ASP A 35 -16.18 -9.85 -12.18
N ASP A 36 -17.42 -9.35 -12.11
CA ASP A 36 -17.78 -7.99 -12.56
C ASP A 36 -17.17 -6.87 -11.68
N ASP A 37 -17.16 -7.05 -10.35
CA ASP A 37 -16.56 -6.07 -9.44
C ASP A 37 -15.03 -6.14 -9.53
N ARG A 38 -14.50 -7.34 -9.79
CA ARG A 38 -13.08 -7.60 -10.01
C ARG A 38 -12.53 -6.87 -11.23
N ASP A 39 -13.18 -7.00 -12.37
CA ASP A 39 -12.73 -6.38 -13.62
C ASP A 39 -12.69 -4.85 -13.53
N SER A 40 -13.50 -4.26 -12.64
CA SER A 40 -13.53 -2.81 -12.42
C SER A 40 -12.49 -2.31 -11.42
N LEU A 41 -12.27 -3.02 -10.31
CA LEU A 41 -11.43 -2.55 -9.20
C LEU A 41 -9.97 -3.02 -9.28
N GLN A 42 -9.73 -4.16 -9.96
CA GLN A 42 -8.38 -4.70 -10.16
C GLN A 42 -7.42 -3.70 -10.84
N PRO A 43 -7.76 -3.03 -11.96
CA PRO A 43 -6.84 -2.09 -12.60
C PRO A 43 -6.51 -0.88 -11.72
N ASP A 44 -7.46 -0.41 -10.91
CA ASP A 44 -7.25 0.73 -10.00
C ASP A 44 -6.31 0.36 -8.86
N LEU A 45 -6.44 -0.84 -8.29
CA LEU A 45 -5.54 -1.35 -7.27
C LEU A 45 -4.13 -1.58 -7.83
N GLU A 46 -4.01 -2.13 -9.05
CA GLU A 46 -2.72 -2.34 -9.71
C GLU A 46 -2.00 -1.00 -9.96
N SER A 47 -2.73 0.03 -10.43
CA SER A 47 -2.17 1.37 -10.63
C SER A 47 -1.70 2.01 -9.31
N ARG A 48 -2.44 1.79 -8.21
CA ARG A 48 -2.04 2.23 -6.87
C ARG A 48 -0.78 1.52 -6.39
N MET A 49 -0.70 0.20 -6.55
CA MET A 49 0.48 -0.58 -6.20
C MET A 49 1.73 -0.09 -6.93
N GLN A 50 1.63 0.12 -8.24
CA GLN A 50 2.71 0.65 -9.06
C GLN A 50 3.20 2.02 -8.55
N SER A 51 2.25 2.92 -8.22
CA SER A 51 2.56 4.26 -7.71
C SER A 51 3.25 4.22 -6.34
N LEU A 52 2.82 3.31 -5.46
CA LEU A 52 3.43 3.12 -4.13
C LEU A 52 4.84 2.54 -4.23
N LEU A 53 5.06 1.57 -5.13
CA LEU A 53 6.38 0.99 -5.39
C LEU A 53 7.34 2.03 -5.98
N GLU A 54 6.87 2.86 -6.91
CA GLU A 54 7.66 3.98 -7.45
C GLU A 54 8.01 4.99 -6.36
N ALA A 55 7.05 5.36 -5.50
CA ALA A 55 7.31 6.26 -4.38
C ALA A 55 8.32 5.68 -3.38
N LEU A 56 8.26 4.36 -3.14
CA LEU A 56 9.22 3.64 -2.28
C LEU A 56 10.62 3.66 -2.88
N ASP A 57 10.75 3.40 -4.19
CA ASP A 57 12.02 3.44 -4.92
C ASP A 57 12.63 4.85 -4.92
N HIS A 58 11.80 5.88 -5.09
CA HIS A 58 12.20 7.28 -5.01
C HIS A 58 12.68 7.71 -3.61
N LEU A 59 12.18 7.07 -2.55
CA LEU A 59 12.56 7.33 -1.15
C LEU A 59 13.80 6.56 -0.69
N ALA A 60 14.23 5.54 -1.45
CA ALA A 60 15.41 4.73 -1.15
C ALA A 60 16.74 5.39 -1.57
N ILE A 61 16.70 6.65 -2.07
CA ILE A 61 17.85 7.46 -2.54
C ILE A 61 18.35 8.43 -1.46
#